data_AF-A0A3M0ZQK7-F1
#
_entry.id   AF-A0A3M0ZQK7-F1
#
_cell.length_a   1.000
_cell.length_b   1.000
_cell.length_c   1.000
_cell.angle_alpha   90.00
_cell.angle_beta   90.00
_cell.angle_gamma   90.00
#
_symmetry.space_group_name_H-M   'P 1'
#
loop_
_entity.id
_entity.type
_entity.pdbx_description
1 polymer ?
#
loop_
_entity_poly.entity_id
_entity_poly.type
_entity_poly.pdbx_seq_one_letter_code
_entity_poly.pdbx_strand_id
1 'polypeptide(L)'
;FFVFREAARAALGRVIRDAYLAEEPNPSKAVARSLAALPCEAPVLVILASTPSDAKPIPEWEQRLSAGAAGMAMLTAAHLLGFVGQWLTGWPAYSPGVARHLGLDGADRIAGFLFFGSAGRVPSERPRPEPDLVVRHFRTESDVLD
;
A
#
# COMPACT_ATOMS: atom_id res chain seq x y z
N PHE A 1 3.87 -6.06 8.94
CA PHE A 1 3.98 -6.58 7.56
C PHE A 1 3.41 -7.99 7.52
N PHE A 2 2.57 -8.29 6.54
CA PHE A 2 2.02 -9.64 6.33
C PHE A 2 2.54 -10.17 5.00
N VAL A 3 3.26 -11.29 5.00
CA VAL A 3 3.95 -11.82 3.81
C VAL A 3 3.18 -13.01 3.26
N PHE A 4 2.84 -12.95 1.97
CA PHE A 4 2.07 -13.98 1.27
C PHE A 4 2.88 -14.59 0.13
N ARG A 5 3.07 -15.90 0.19
CA ARG A 5 3.78 -16.71 -0.80
C ARG A 5 2.94 -17.90 -1.23
N GLU A 6 3.20 -18.40 -2.43
CA GLU A 6 2.63 -19.64 -2.95
C GLU A 6 1.10 -19.69 -2.77
N ALA A 7 0.57 -20.77 -2.20
CA ALA A 7 -0.86 -20.97 -1.99
C ALA A 7 -1.52 -19.91 -1.08
N ALA A 8 -0.74 -19.23 -0.21
CA ALA A 8 -1.27 -18.20 0.67
C ALA A 8 -1.82 -16.98 -0.10
N ARG A 9 -1.26 -16.68 -1.28
CA ARG A 9 -1.79 -15.58 -2.13
C ARG A 9 -3.19 -15.90 -2.64
N ALA A 10 -3.41 -17.13 -3.09
CA ALA A 10 -4.75 -17.57 -3.53
C ALA A 10 -5.75 -17.62 -2.37
N ALA A 11 -5.30 -17.94 -1.15
CA ALA A 11 -6.14 -17.89 0.04
C ALA A 11 -6.57 -16.45 0.37
N LEU A 12 -5.62 -15.50 0.37
CA LEU A 12 -5.92 -14.07 0.53
C LEU A 12 -6.88 -13.56 -0.55
N GLY A 13 -6.72 -14.01 -1.80
CA GLY A 13 -7.64 -13.66 -2.89
C GLY A 13 -9.10 -14.02 -2.60
N ARG A 14 -9.33 -15.20 -2.00
CA ARG A 14 -10.68 -15.61 -1.56
C ARG A 14 -11.22 -14.69 -0.47
N VAL A 15 -10.38 -14.33 0.51
CA VAL A 15 -10.75 -13.39 1.58
C VAL A 15 -11.18 -12.03 1.01
N ILE A 16 -10.37 -11.46 0.10
CA ILE A 16 -10.67 -10.17 -0.53
C ILE A 16 -12.00 -10.24 -1.31
N ARG A 17 -12.20 -11.31 -2.08
CA ARG A 17 -13.44 -11.54 -2.82
C ARG A 17 -14.65 -11.61 -1.88
N ASP A 18 -14.54 -12.40 -0.81
CA ASP A 18 -15.65 -12.64 0.11
C ASP A 18 -16.01 -11.36 0.87
N ALA A 19 -15.02 -10.55 1.25
CA ALA A 19 -15.23 -9.22 1.80
C ALA A 19 -15.97 -8.31 0.79
N TYR A 20 -15.54 -8.28 -0.47
CA TYR A 20 -16.18 -7.47 -1.52
C TYR A 20 -17.64 -7.86 -1.74
N LEU A 21 -17.94 -9.17 -1.81
CA LEU A 21 -19.30 -9.67 -1.98
C LEU A 21 -20.22 -9.33 -0.80
N ALA A 22 -19.66 -9.20 0.41
CA ALA A 22 -20.40 -8.87 1.61
C ALA A 22 -20.61 -7.36 1.81
N GLU A 23 -19.65 -6.54 1.37
CA GLU A 23 -19.61 -5.10 1.64
C GLU A 23 -20.19 -4.25 0.50
N GLU A 24 -20.14 -4.71 -0.74
CA GLU A 24 -20.66 -3.98 -1.90
C GLU A 24 -22.17 -4.23 -2.07
N PRO A 25 -23.03 -3.19 -2.08
CA PRO A 25 -24.49 -3.37 -2.21
C PRO A 25 -24.93 -4.07 -3.51
N ASN A 26 -24.20 -3.83 -4.62
CA ASN A 26 -24.47 -4.43 -5.93
C ASN A 26 -23.18 -5.05 -6.51
N PRO A 27 -22.72 -6.19 -5.99
CA PRO A 27 -21.40 -6.71 -6.31
C PRO A 27 -21.33 -7.23 -7.76
N SER A 28 -20.34 -6.77 -8.51
CA SER A 28 -20.05 -7.29 -9.84
C SER A 28 -19.24 -8.58 -9.76
N LYS A 29 -19.71 -9.64 -10.42
CA LYS A 29 -18.96 -10.91 -10.55
C LYS A 29 -17.61 -10.73 -11.24
N ALA A 30 -17.51 -9.78 -12.18
CA ALA A 30 -16.27 -9.47 -12.87
C ALA A 30 -15.26 -8.82 -11.92
N VAL A 31 -15.70 -7.82 -11.14
CA VAL A 31 -14.87 -7.15 -10.13
C VAL A 31 -14.42 -8.13 -9.05
N ALA A 32 -15.35 -8.95 -8.52
CA ALA A 32 -15.03 -9.98 -7.53
C ALA A 32 -13.96 -10.95 -8.02
N ARG A 33 -14.00 -11.34 -9.30
CA ARG A 33 -12.98 -12.20 -9.91
C ARG A 33 -11.62 -11.51 -10.02
N SER A 34 -11.59 -10.26 -10.48
CA SER A 34 -10.35 -9.48 -10.56
C SER A 34 -9.72 -9.27 -9.19
N LEU A 35 -10.52 -8.95 -8.18
CA LEU A 35 -10.06 -8.82 -6.79
C LEU A 35 -9.55 -10.15 -6.21
N ALA A 36 -10.16 -11.27 -6.56
CA ALA A 36 -9.67 -12.59 -6.15
C ALA A 36 -8.32 -12.95 -6.77
N ALA A 37 -8.06 -12.50 -7.99
CA ALA A 37 -6.81 -12.72 -8.71
C ALA A 37 -5.69 -11.78 -8.25
N LEU A 38 -6.04 -10.58 -7.77
CA LEU A 38 -5.11 -9.51 -7.43
C LEU A 38 -3.87 -9.97 -6.62
N PRO A 39 -3.99 -10.75 -5.52
CA PRO A 39 -2.82 -11.16 -4.77
C PRO A 39 -1.81 -12.00 -5.56
N CYS A 40 -2.25 -12.65 -6.64
CA CYS A 40 -1.43 -13.54 -7.45
C CYS A 40 -0.71 -12.82 -8.61
N GLU A 41 -0.88 -11.50 -8.77
CA GLU A 41 -0.21 -10.70 -9.81
C GLU A 41 1.32 -10.63 -9.64
N ALA A 42 1.86 -11.11 -8.50
CA ALA A 42 3.29 -11.22 -8.28
C ALA A 42 3.67 -12.49 -7.48
N PRO A 43 4.92 -12.98 -7.62
CA PRO A 43 5.40 -14.16 -6.89
C PRO A 43 5.61 -13.93 -5.40
N VAL A 44 5.58 -12.69 -4.90
CA VAL A 44 5.49 -12.38 -3.47
C VAL A 44 4.60 -11.15 -3.30
N LEU A 45 3.70 -11.20 -2.33
CA LEU A 45 2.91 -10.05 -1.90
C LEU A 45 3.21 -9.77 -0.42
N VAL A 46 3.41 -8.50 -0.09
CA VAL A 46 3.48 -8.03 1.30
C VAL A 46 2.37 -7.01 1.53
N ILE A 47 1.54 -7.20 2.55
CA ILE A 47 0.62 -6.16 3.03
C ILE A 47 1.33 -5.38 4.13
N LEU A 48 1.46 -4.07 3.92
CA LEU A 48 1.94 -3.14 4.92
C LEU A 48 0.75 -2.58 5.69
N ALA A 49 0.78 -2.70 7.01
CA ALA A 49 -0.19 -2.09 7.91
C ALA A 49 0.46 -0.97 8.72
N SER A 50 -0.29 0.11 8.91
CA SER A 50 -0.01 1.17 9.87
C SER A 50 -0.83 0.89 11.11
N THR A 51 -0.18 0.66 12.25
CA THR A 51 -0.83 0.36 13.53
C THR A 51 -0.46 1.41 14.59
N PRO A 52 -0.98 2.64 14.46
CA PRO A 52 -0.65 3.71 15.39
C PRO A 52 -1.07 3.36 16.82
N SER A 53 -0.28 3.79 17.80
CA SER A 53 -0.48 3.47 19.22
C SER A 53 -0.33 4.70 20.11
N ASP A 54 -1.18 4.80 21.12
CA ASP A 54 -1.12 5.84 22.16
C ASP A 54 -0.15 5.50 23.29
N ALA A 55 0.61 4.40 23.18
CA ALA A 55 1.59 3.99 24.20
C ALA A 55 2.71 5.02 24.41
N LYS A 56 2.91 5.93 23.46
CA LYS A 56 3.85 7.05 23.53
C LYS A 56 3.17 8.32 23.03
N PRO A 57 3.59 9.51 23.49
CA PRO A 57 3.03 10.79 23.05
C PRO A 57 3.55 11.20 21.68
N ILE A 58 3.56 10.27 20.71
CA ILE A 58 3.93 10.54 19.33
C ILE A 58 2.64 10.75 18.54
N PRO A 59 2.45 11.91 17.87
CA PRO A 59 1.24 12.16 17.09
C PRO A 59 0.96 11.05 16.08
N GLU A 60 -0.31 10.65 15.96
CA GLU A 60 -0.75 9.60 15.02
C GLU A 60 -0.25 9.86 13.59
N TRP A 61 -0.25 11.13 13.17
CA TRP A 61 0.25 11.53 11.86
C TRP A 61 1.70 11.09 11.61
N GLU A 62 2.60 11.29 12.57
CA GLU A 62 4.00 10.88 12.48
C GLU A 62 4.13 9.36 12.42
N GLN A 63 3.30 8.64 13.17
CA GLN A 63 3.27 7.18 13.14
C GLN A 63 2.82 6.64 11.78
N ARG A 64 1.82 7.28 11.16
CA ARG A 64 1.37 6.94 9.80
C ARG A 64 2.44 7.25 8.75
N LEU A 65 3.14 8.38 8.86
CA LEU A 65 4.28 8.71 7.99
C LEU A 65 5.40 7.67 8.10
N SER A 66 5.65 7.13 9.29
CA SER A 66 6.63 6.06 9.50
C SER A 66 6.31 4.80 8.71
N ALA A 67 5.03 4.40 8.64
CA ALA A 67 4.61 3.30 7.77
C ALA A 67 4.89 3.62 6.29
N GLY A 68 4.56 4.85 5.86
CA GLY A 68 4.91 5.37 4.53
C GLY A 68 6.39 5.20 4.17
N ALA A 69 7.26 5.68 5.06
CA ALA A 69 8.71 5.60 4.92
C ALA A 69 9.20 4.14 4.87
N ALA A 70 8.68 3.27 5.74
CA ALA A 70 9.03 1.85 5.75
C ALA A 70 8.67 1.14 4.44
N GLY A 71 7.51 1.47 3.84
CA GLY A 71 7.11 0.95 2.54
C GLY A 71 8.05 1.39 1.42
N MET A 72 8.44 2.67 1.35
CA MET A 72 9.39 3.13 0.33
C MET A 72 10.80 2.57 0.53
N ALA A 73 11.25 2.43 1.77
CA ALA A 73 12.53 1.79 2.07
C ALA A 73 12.55 0.34 1.56
N MET A 74 11.46 -0.41 1.76
CA MET A 74 11.33 -1.78 1.28
C MET A 74 11.36 -1.87 -0.25
N LEU A 75 10.65 -0.99 -0.96
CA LEU A 75 10.68 -0.94 -2.42
C LEU A 75 12.07 -0.61 -2.97
N THR A 76 12.73 0.37 -2.34
CA THR A 76 14.09 0.76 -2.70
C THR A 76 15.06 -0.42 -2.52
N ALA A 77 14.98 -1.11 -1.40
CA ALA A 77 15.79 -2.30 -1.13
C ALA A 77 15.54 -3.42 -2.15
N ALA A 78 14.28 -3.68 -2.50
CA ALA A 78 13.93 -4.67 -3.53
C ALA A 78 14.58 -4.34 -4.87
N HIS A 79 14.55 -3.07 -5.30
CA HIS A 79 15.20 -2.61 -6.53
C HIS A 79 16.72 -2.75 -6.49
N LEU A 80 17.36 -2.40 -5.37
CA LEU A 80 18.81 -2.59 -5.19
C LEU A 80 19.24 -4.05 -5.24
N LEU A 81 18.36 -4.97 -4.84
CA LEU A 81 18.59 -6.41 -4.90
C LEU A 81 18.25 -7.03 -6.28
N GLY A 82 17.92 -6.21 -7.28
CA GLY A 82 17.62 -6.67 -8.64
C GLY A 82 16.18 -7.16 -8.86
N PHE A 83 15.29 -6.97 -7.88
CA PHE A 83 13.85 -7.22 -8.03
C PHE A 83 13.12 -5.93 -8.43
N VAL A 84 11.83 -6.04 -8.77
CA VAL A 84 10.93 -4.90 -8.89
C VAL A 84 9.80 -4.98 -7.88
N GLY A 85 9.41 -3.82 -7.36
CA GLY A 85 8.33 -3.65 -6.41
C GLY A 85 7.26 -2.69 -6.95
N GLN A 86 6.00 -2.99 -6.72
CA GLN A 86 4.89 -2.08 -6.99
C GLN A 86 4.03 -1.92 -5.73
N TRP A 87 3.85 -0.68 -5.29
CA TRP A 87 2.91 -0.33 -4.23
C TRP A 87 1.58 0.06 -4.84
N LEU A 88 0.55 -0.74 -4.58
CA LEU A 88 -0.82 -0.38 -4.90
C LEU A 88 -1.65 -0.26 -3.63
N THR A 89 -2.54 0.71 -3.66
CA THR A 89 -3.76 0.67 -2.87
C THR A 89 -4.91 0.29 -3.80
N GLY A 90 -6.10 0.14 -3.24
CA GLY A 90 -7.30 -0.22 -3.96
C GLY A 90 -8.38 -0.54 -2.95
N TRP A 91 -9.58 -0.87 -3.43
CA TRP A 91 -10.71 -1.23 -2.58
C TRP A 91 -10.33 -2.16 -1.40
N PRO A 92 -9.51 -3.23 -1.58
CA PRO A 92 -9.13 -4.11 -0.47
C PRO A 92 -8.37 -3.43 0.68
N ALA A 93 -7.67 -2.32 0.43
CA ALA A 93 -6.92 -1.58 1.47
C ALA A 93 -7.85 -0.84 2.44
N TYR A 94 -9.09 -0.58 2.01
CA TYR A 94 -10.09 0.18 2.76
C TYR A 94 -11.22 -0.71 3.29
N SER A 95 -11.25 -1.99 2.93
CA SER A 95 -12.27 -2.94 3.36
C SER A 95 -12.12 -3.32 4.84
N PRO A 96 -13.16 -3.11 5.68
CA PRO A 96 -13.15 -3.57 7.06
C PRO A 96 -13.03 -5.09 7.19
N GLY A 97 -13.60 -5.87 6.26
CA GLY A 97 -13.51 -7.32 6.23
C GLY A 97 -12.09 -7.81 5.97
N VAL A 98 -11.38 -7.18 5.04
CA VAL A 98 -9.96 -7.50 4.78
C VAL A 98 -9.10 -7.10 5.97
N ALA A 99 -9.30 -5.91 6.54
CA ALA A 99 -8.58 -5.46 7.73
C ALA A 99 -8.78 -6.43 8.92
N ARG A 100 -10.03 -6.80 9.20
CA ARG A 100 -10.37 -7.74 10.28
C ARG A 100 -9.74 -9.12 10.09
N HIS A 101 -9.67 -9.62 8.85
CA HIS A 101 -9.01 -10.89 8.57
C HIS A 101 -7.52 -10.87 8.94
N LEU A 102 -6.87 -9.71 8.83
CA LEU A 102 -5.47 -9.53 9.23
C LEU A 102 -5.30 -9.20 10.72
N GLY A 103 -6.39 -9.17 11.49
CA GLY A 103 -6.37 -8.79 12.90
C GLY A 103 -6.15 -7.29 13.12
N LEU A 104 -6.47 -6.45 12.12
CA LEU A 104 -6.39 -5.00 12.21
C LEU A 104 -7.72 -4.42 12.65
N ASP A 105 -7.69 -3.47 13.60
CA ASP A 105 -8.89 -2.82 14.15
C ASP A 105 -8.66 -1.33 14.47
N GLY A 106 -9.72 -0.67 14.97
CA GLY A 106 -9.63 0.71 15.45
C GLY A 106 -8.96 1.69 14.46
N ALA A 107 -7.80 2.20 14.85
CA ALA A 107 -7.02 3.18 14.07
C ALA A 107 -6.10 2.53 13.01
N ASP A 108 -5.97 1.21 13.01
CA ASP A 108 -5.14 0.46 12.07
C ASP A 108 -5.60 0.65 10.64
N ARG A 109 -4.66 0.75 9.70
CA ARG A 109 -4.96 0.84 8.28
C ARG A 109 -4.00 -0.01 7.47
N ILE A 110 -4.50 -0.64 6.41
CA ILE A 110 -3.63 -1.18 5.37
C ILE A 110 -3.05 0.01 4.61
N ALA A 111 -1.76 0.27 4.79
CA ALA A 111 -1.05 1.32 4.05
C ALA A 111 -0.84 0.92 2.58
N GLY A 112 -0.80 -0.38 2.29
CA GLY A 112 -0.97 -0.88 0.94
C GLY A 112 -0.46 -2.29 0.70
N PHE A 113 -0.56 -2.70 -0.57
CA PHE A 113 -0.17 -3.99 -1.11
C PHE A 113 1.11 -3.81 -1.93
N LEU A 114 2.20 -4.40 -1.46
CA LEU A 114 3.53 -4.35 -2.06
C LEU A 114 3.78 -5.66 -2.82
N PHE A 115 3.72 -5.58 -4.14
CA PHE A 115 3.92 -6.71 -5.05
C PHE A 115 5.38 -6.77 -5.45
N PHE A 116 6.04 -7.91 -5.27
CA PHE A 116 7.46 -8.11 -5.59
C PHE A 116 7.67 -9.25 -6.59
N GLY A 117 8.53 -9.02 -7.57
CA GLY A 117 8.91 -10.00 -8.59
C GLY A 117 10.10 -9.53 -9.42
N SER A 118 10.27 -10.11 -10.61
CA SER A 118 11.29 -9.70 -11.58
C SER A 118 10.62 -8.94 -12.73
N ALA A 119 11.31 -7.93 -13.26
CA ALA A 119 10.77 -7.12 -14.34
C ALA A 119 10.67 -7.94 -15.64
N GLY A 120 9.47 -8.10 -16.19
CA GLY A 120 9.28 -8.71 -17.52
C GLY A 120 9.68 -7.79 -18.68
N ARG A 121 9.82 -6.49 -18.41
CA ARG A 121 10.30 -5.46 -19.33
C ARG A 121 10.90 -4.32 -18.52
N VAL A 122 11.74 -3.49 -19.14
CA VAL A 122 12.23 -2.25 -18.53
C VAL A 122 11.03 -1.33 -18.23
N PRO A 123 10.85 -0.86 -16.98
CA PRO A 123 9.80 0.10 -16.66
C PRO A 123 9.96 1.38 -17.49
N SER A 124 8.87 1.88 -18.06
CA SER A 124 8.87 3.17 -18.74
C SER A 124 9.00 4.30 -17.72
N GLU A 125 9.80 5.30 -18.03
CA GLU A 125 9.86 6.51 -17.21
C GLU A 125 8.51 7.24 -17.24
N ARG A 126 8.17 7.87 -16.12
CA ARG A 126 6.98 8.74 -16.00
C ARG A 126 7.44 10.18 -15.78
N PRO A 127 6.74 11.18 -16.31
CA PRO A 127 7.06 12.58 -16.05
C PRO A 127 7.17 12.84 -14.54
N ARG A 128 8.19 13.60 -14.13
CA ARG A 128 8.32 14.14 -12.78
C ARG A 128 7.86 15.59 -12.79
N PRO A 129 7.24 16.11 -11.71
CA PRO A 129 6.94 17.53 -11.61
C PRO A 129 8.23 18.35 -11.77
N GLU A 130 8.13 19.49 -12.49
CA GLU A 130 9.21 20.46 -12.52
C GLU A 130 9.47 20.99 -11.10
N PRO A 131 10.74 21.08 -10.64
CA PRO A 131 11.06 21.47 -9.26
C PRO A 131 10.40 22.78 -8.82
N ASP A 132 10.36 23.78 -9.69
CA ASP A 132 9.80 25.11 -9.39
C ASP A 132 8.29 25.09 -9.10
N LEU A 133 7.58 24.01 -9.44
CA LEU A 133 6.15 23.83 -9.12
C LEU A 133 5.92 23.29 -7.70
N VAL A 134 6.93 22.68 -7.08
CA VAL A 134 6.80 21.97 -5.80
C VAL A 134 7.81 22.40 -4.74
N VAL A 135 8.84 23.17 -5.12
CA VAL A 135 9.87 23.69 -4.22
C VAL A 135 9.68 25.20 -4.05
N ARG A 136 9.63 25.65 -2.80
CA ARG A 136 9.63 27.08 -2.45
C ARG A 136 10.89 27.42 -1.68
N HIS A 137 11.55 28.51 -2.06
CA HIS A 137 12.75 29.02 -1.39
C HIS A 137 12.41 30.30 -0.62
N PHE A 138 12.58 30.24 0.70
CA PHE A 138 12.42 31.38 1.59
C PHE A 138 13.81 31.90 1.94
N ARG A 139 14.12 33.14 1.57
CA ARG A 139 15.43 33.79 1.80
C ARG A 139 15.34 35.00 2.72
N THR A 140 14.15 35.55 2.87
CA THR A 140 13.85 36.75 3.65
C THR A 140 12.62 36.53 4.54
N GLU A 141 12.44 37.38 5.55
CA GLU A 141 11.25 37.35 6.41
C GLU A 141 9.96 37.66 5.62
N SER A 142 10.05 38.57 4.62
CA SER A 142 8.93 38.86 3.73
C SER A 142 8.50 37.64 2.91
N ASP A 143 9.41 36.74 2.53
CA ASP A 143 9.04 35.53 1.78
C ASP A 143 8.14 34.59 2.60
N VAL A 144 8.23 34.62 3.94
CA VAL A 144 7.57 33.67 4.85
C VAL A 144 6.16 34.12 5.24
N LEU A 145 5.93 35.44 5.28
CA LEU A 145 4.70 36.03 5.81
C LEU A 145 3.60 36.26 4.73
N ASP A 146 3.91 36.01 3.46
CA ASP A 146 2.99 36.05 2.30
C ASP A 146 2.49 34.65 1.89
#